data_AF-X1DJN1-F1
#
_entry.id   AF-X1DJN1-F1
#
_cell.length_a   1.000
_cell.length_b   1.000
_cell.length_c   1.000
_cell.angle_alpha   90.00
_cell.angle_beta   90.00
_cell.angle_gamma   90.00
#
_symmetry.space_group_name_H-M   'P 1'
#
loop_
_entity.id
_entity.type
_entity.pdbx_description
1 polymer ?
#
loop_
_entity_poly.entity_id
_entity_poly.type
_entity_poly.pdbx_seq_one_letter_code
_entity_poly.pdbx_strand_id
1 'polypeptide(L)'
;ARNANEAIPMISFFAFAAYRLLPALQVVFVSFTQVRFSQMTVNRIIEDLSEKGGFREQFLVYEKEPVKPMSFNTSLQLKETSFNYPNTNEPVIPSRELVASSSTKTSGSW
;
A
#
# COMPACT_ATOMS: atom_id res chain seq x y z
N ALA A 1 44.35 19.08 49.81
CA ALA A 1 43.34 18.09 49.38
C ALA A 1 41.91 18.33 49.93
N ARG A 2 41.58 19.50 50.51
CA ARG A 2 40.30 19.74 51.21
C ARG A 2 39.09 19.94 50.28
N ASN A 3 39.30 20.38 49.03
CA ASN A 3 38.23 20.75 48.10
C ASN A 3 37.65 19.56 47.30
N ALA A 4 38.37 18.43 47.22
CA ALA A 4 37.91 17.25 46.49
C ALA A 4 36.72 16.58 47.19
N ASN A 5 36.69 16.60 48.53
CA ASN A 5 35.60 16.03 49.32
C ASN A 5 34.27 16.81 49.18
N GLU A 6 34.31 18.08 48.81
CA GLU A 6 33.10 18.89 48.56
C GLU A 6 32.63 18.78 47.10
N ALA A 7 33.55 18.55 46.16
CA ALA A 7 33.22 18.39 44.74
C ALA A 7 32.59 17.01 44.42
N ILE A 8 32.99 15.95 45.15
CA ILE A 8 32.48 14.59 44.91
C ILE A 8 30.95 14.51 45.03
N PRO A 9 30.29 14.99 46.11
CA PRO A 9 28.84 14.97 46.22
C PRO A 9 28.12 15.70 45.08
N MET A 10 28.67 16.83 44.61
CA MET A 10 28.09 17.64 43.55
C MET A 10 28.17 16.92 42.19
N ILE A 11 29.31 16.32 41.87
CA ILE A 11 29.49 15.52 40.65
C ILE A 11 28.60 14.27 40.69
N SER A 12 28.51 13.58 41.83
CA SER A 12 27.62 12.43 41.99
C SER A 12 26.15 12.78 41.80
N PHE A 13 25.72 13.96 42.27
CA PHE A 13 24.35 14.46 42.06
C PHE A 13 24.06 14.69 40.57
N PHE A 14 24.97 15.36 39.85
CA PHE A 14 24.81 15.58 38.42
C PHE A 14 24.91 14.29 37.60
N ALA A 15 25.81 13.37 37.95
CA ALA A 15 25.92 12.07 37.31
C ALA A 15 24.63 11.25 37.48
N PHE A 16 24.01 11.31 38.66
CA PHE A 16 22.73 10.65 38.92
C PHE A 16 21.57 11.30 38.15
N ALA A 17 21.56 12.63 38.03
CA ALA A 17 20.60 13.34 37.20
C ALA A 17 20.77 12.95 35.71
N ALA A 18 22.00 12.91 35.21
CA ALA A 18 22.30 12.48 33.84
C ALA A 18 21.87 11.02 33.60
N TYR A 19 22.11 10.13 34.56
CA TYR A 19 21.68 8.74 34.49
C TYR A 19 20.15 8.60 34.38
N ARG A 20 19.39 9.45 35.09
CA ARG A 20 17.92 9.49 34.99
C ARG A 20 17.40 10.16 33.72
N LEU A 21 18.17 11.07 33.11
CA LEU A 21 17.82 11.72 31.85
C LEU A 21 18.07 10.83 30.63
N LEU A 22 19.08 9.96 30.71
CA LEU A 22 19.43 9.02 29.64
C LEU A 22 18.24 8.18 29.12
N PRO A 23 17.39 7.55 29.97
CA PRO A 23 16.22 6.83 29.48
C PRO A 23 15.19 7.74 28.80
N ALA A 24 14.99 8.96 29.29
CA ALA A 24 14.06 9.91 28.65
C ALA A 24 14.57 10.33 27.26
N LEU A 25 15.88 10.55 27.11
CA LEU A 25 16.50 10.86 25.81
C LEU A 25 16.36 9.69 24.82
N GLN A 26 16.54 8.45 25.30
CA GLN A 26 16.33 7.25 24.47
C GLN A 26 14.90 7.14 23.99
N VAL A 27 13.90 7.40 24.85
CA VAL A 27 12.49 7.40 24.46
C VAL A 27 12.23 8.44 23.37
N VAL A 28 12.72 9.67 23.52
CA VAL A 28 12.57 10.72 22.50
C VAL A 28 13.19 10.28 21.17
N PHE A 29 14.39 9.69 21.20
CA PHE A 29 15.05 9.23 19.99
C PHE A 29 14.25 8.12 19.29
N VAL A 30 13.76 7.12 20.04
CA VAL A 30 12.95 6.02 19.50
C VAL A 30 11.61 6.54 18.96
N SER A 31 10.93 7.45 19.65
CA SER A 31 9.70 8.05 19.15
C SER A 31 9.94 8.85 17.88
N PHE A 32 11.05 9.59 17.80
CA PHE A 32 11.41 10.32 16.59
C PHE A 32 11.66 9.37 15.41
N THR A 33 12.40 8.28 15.61
CA THR A 33 12.63 7.31 14.53
C THR A 33 11.33 6.64 14.09
N GLN A 34 10.45 6.25 15.02
CA GLN A 34 9.14 5.69 14.71
C GLN A 34 8.30 6.63 13.84
N VAL A 35 8.18 7.91 14.23
CA VAL A 35 7.43 8.90 13.44
C VAL A 35 8.01 9.04 12.02
N ARG A 36 9.35 9.08 11.89
CA ARG A 36 10.01 9.21 10.59
C ARG A 36 9.76 7.99 9.69
N PHE A 37 9.80 6.78 10.24
CA PHE A 37 9.47 5.57 9.48
C PHE A 37 7.99 5.50 9.11
N SER A 38 7.09 5.77 10.05
CA SER A 38 5.65 5.79 9.80
C SER A 38 5.26 6.81 8.73
N GLN A 39 5.90 7.98 8.70
CA GLN A 39 5.66 9.00 7.69
C GLN A 39 5.94 8.50 6.27
N MET A 40 7.03 7.77 6.05
CA MET A 40 7.35 7.23 4.72
C MET A 40 6.35 6.16 4.26
N THR A 41 5.95 5.26 5.17
CA THR A 41 4.94 4.23 4.84
C THR A 41 3.58 4.85 4.53
N VAL A 42 3.13 5.80 5.36
CA VAL A 42 1.85 6.49 5.16
C VAL A 42 1.85 7.25 3.84
N ASN A 43 2.92 8.00 3.53
CA ASN A 43 3.02 8.70 2.25
C ASN A 43 2.97 7.75 1.06
N ARG A 44 3.64 6.59 1.14
CA ARG A 44 3.61 5.59 0.06
C ARG A 44 2.23 4.98 -0.14
N ILE A 45 1.52 4.66 0.94
CA ILE A 45 0.14 4.17 0.86
C ILE A 45 -0.78 5.25 0.27
N ILE A 46 -0.62 6.51 0.69
CA ILE A 46 -1.37 7.63 0.11
C ILE A 46 -1.06 7.77 -1.37
N GLU A 47 0.21 7.65 -1.78
CA GLU A 47 0.60 7.69 -3.18
C GLU A 47 0.00 6.54 -3.99
N ASP A 48 0.05 5.31 -3.47
CA ASP A 48 -0.51 4.10 -4.09
C ASP A 48 -2.05 4.17 -4.23
N LEU A 49 -2.73 4.79 -3.26
CA LEU A 49 -4.18 5.02 -3.30
C LEU A 49 -4.57 6.28 -4.10
N SER A 50 -3.65 7.23 -4.26
CA SER A 50 -3.87 8.42 -5.06
C SER A 50 -3.77 8.12 -6.56
N GLU A 51 -4.17 9.09 -7.38
CA GLU A 51 -4.15 8.99 -8.85
C GLU A 51 -2.79 8.58 -9.44
N LYS A 52 -1.69 8.71 -8.69
CA LYS A 52 -0.33 8.32 -9.10
C LYS A 52 -0.04 6.82 -8.94
N GLY A 53 -0.76 6.10 -8.09
CA GLY A 53 -0.54 4.69 -7.78
C GLY A 53 -1.12 3.69 -8.78
N GLY A 54 -1.62 4.16 -9.92
CA GLY A 54 -2.25 3.29 -10.92
C GLY A 54 -3.67 2.83 -10.55
N PHE A 55 -4.18 3.18 -9.36
CA PHE A 55 -5.57 2.98 -8.93
C PHE A 55 -6.57 3.97 -9.54
N ARG A 56 -6.19 4.66 -10.62
CA ARG A 56 -7.22 5.05 -11.59
C ARG A 56 -7.62 3.76 -12.31
N GLU A 57 -8.55 3.02 -11.70
CA GLU A 57 -9.68 2.64 -12.53
C GLU A 57 -10.07 3.93 -13.24
N GLN A 58 -9.88 3.96 -14.56
CA GLN A 58 -10.76 4.78 -15.37
C GLN A 58 -12.14 4.21 -15.05
N PHE A 59 -12.72 4.64 -13.93
CA PHE A 59 -14.14 4.87 -13.83
C PHE A 59 -14.36 5.83 -14.96
N LEU A 60 -14.55 5.27 -16.16
CA LEU A 60 -15.34 5.86 -17.19
C LEU A 60 -16.49 6.45 -16.40
N VAL A 61 -16.58 7.77 -16.42
CA VAL A 61 -17.73 8.47 -15.88
C VAL A 61 -18.87 7.97 -16.75
N TYR A 62 -19.42 6.81 -16.37
CA TYR A 62 -20.60 6.27 -16.97
C TYR A 62 -21.64 7.29 -16.58
N GLU A 63 -22.02 8.09 -17.56
CA GLU A 63 -23.23 8.87 -17.49
C GLU A 63 -24.29 7.94 -16.90
N LYS A 64 -24.90 8.36 -15.78
CA LYS A 64 -25.91 7.59 -15.04
C LYS A 64 -27.21 7.43 -15.85
N GLU A 65 -27.12 7.41 -17.17
CA GLU A 65 -28.23 6.98 -17.99
C GLU A 65 -28.50 5.51 -17.64
N PRO A 66 -29.77 5.14 -17.40
CA PRO A 66 -30.14 3.76 -17.19
C PRO A 66 -29.86 2.98 -18.49
N VAL A 67 -28.70 2.33 -18.54
CA VAL A 67 -28.34 1.43 -19.64
C VAL A 67 -29.35 0.29 -19.62
N LYS A 68 -30.07 0.10 -20.74
CA LYS A 68 -30.99 -1.02 -20.87
C LYS A 68 -30.20 -2.33 -20.73
N PRO A 69 -30.62 -3.27 -19.87
CA PRO A 69 -29.97 -4.57 -19.75
C PRO A 69 -29.89 -5.25 -21.11
N MET A 70 -28.68 -5.66 -21.52
CA MET A 70 -28.50 -6.44 -22.74
C MET A 70 -28.87 -7.89 -22.46
N SER A 71 -29.90 -8.40 -23.14
CA SER A 71 -30.32 -9.80 -23.03
C SER A 71 -29.30 -10.72 -23.70
N PHE A 72 -28.78 -11.68 -22.94
CA PHE A 72 -27.83 -12.68 -23.45
C PHE A 72 -28.56 -13.82 -24.18
N ASN A 73 -28.87 -13.61 -25.46
CA ASN A 73 -29.77 -14.52 -26.19
C ASN A 73 -29.04 -15.66 -26.92
N THR A 74 -27.82 -15.44 -27.43
CA THR A 74 -27.19 -16.37 -28.38
C THR A 74 -25.73 -16.66 -28.05
N SER A 75 -24.86 -15.67 -28.17
CA SER A 75 -23.43 -15.83 -27.93
C SER A 75 -22.76 -14.51 -27.57
N LEU A 76 -21.68 -14.59 -26.79
CA LEU A 76 -20.76 -13.51 -26.49
C LEU A 76 -19.51 -13.75 -27.33
N GLN A 77 -19.16 -12.81 -28.21
CA GLN A 77 -17.93 -12.88 -28.99
C GLN A 77 -16.98 -11.76 -28.57
N LEU A 78 -15.83 -12.16 -28.06
CA LEU A 78 -14.68 -11.32 -27.79
C LEU A 78 -13.79 -11.39 -29.03
N LYS A 79 -13.71 -10.31 -29.82
CA LYS A 79 -12.87 -10.24 -31.01
C LYS A 79 -11.56 -9.56 -30.65
N GLU A 80 -10.45 -10.14 -31.09
CA GLU A 80 -9.09 -9.58 -30.97
C GLU A 80 -8.70 -9.11 -29.57
N THR A 81 -9.13 -9.85 -28.54
CA THR A 81 -8.92 -9.42 -27.16
C THR A 81 -7.56 -9.89 -26.66
N SER A 82 -6.74 -8.96 -26.19
CA SER A 82 -5.45 -9.23 -25.56
C SER A 82 -5.47 -8.71 -24.12
N PHE A 83 -5.04 -9.54 -23.17
CA PHE A 83 -4.95 -9.16 -21.77
C PHE A 83 -3.53 -9.34 -21.24
N ASN A 84 -3.03 -8.30 -20.60
CA ASN A 84 -1.70 -8.25 -20.03
C ASN A 84 -1.76 -7.56 -18.67
N TYR A 85 -1.08 -8.12 -17.67
CA TYR A 85 -0.96 -7.44 -16.39
C TYR A 85 -0.04 -6.22 -16.53
N PRO A 86 -0.25 -5.17 -15.72
CA PRO A 86 0.70 -4.07 -15.65
C PRO A 86 2.11 -4.60 -15.33
N ASN A 87 3.11 -4.11 -16.07
CA ASN A 87 4.53 -4.47 -15.94
C ASN A 87 4.95 -5.86 -16.43
N THR A 88 4.09 -6.59 -17.14
CA THR A 88 4.50 -7.81 -17.86
C THR A 88 4.60 -7.53 -19.36
N ASN A 89 5.62 -8.08 -20.02
CA ASN A 89 5.77 -7.95 -21.48
C ASN A 89 5.05 -9.09 -22.23
N GLU A 90 4.75 -10.18 -21.55
CA GLU A 90 4.06 -11.33 -22.13
C GLU A 90 2.55 -11.27 -21.85
N PRO A 91 1.68 -11.30 -22.89
CA PRO A 91 0.25 -11.29 -22.69
C PRO A 91 -0.23 -12.64 -22.13
N VAL A 92 -1.06 -12.57 -21.08
CA VAL A 92 -1.69 -13.76 -20.47
C VAL A 92 -2.75 -14.35 -21.40
N ILE A 93 -3.52 -13.47 -22.04
CA ILE A 93 -4.43 -13.85 -23.11
C ILE A 93 -3.87 -13.24 -24.39
N PRO A 94 -3.21 -14.02 -25.25
CA PRO A 94 -2.79 -13.53 -26.56
C PRO A 94 -4.02 -13.23 -27.43
N SER A 95 -3.89 -12.29 -28.36
CA SER A 95 -4.98 -11.84 -29.23
C SER A 95 -5.63 -13.01 -29.99
N ARG A 96 -6.82 -13.40 -29.54
CA ARG A 96 -7.62 -14.47 -30.13
C ARG A 96 -9.10 -14.12 -30.05
N GLU A 97 -9.88 -14.68 -30.96
CA GLU A 97 -11.33 -14.62 -30.87
C GLU A 97 -11.82 -15.68 -29.88
N LEU A 98 -12.68 -15.29 -28.93
CA LEU A 98 -13.33 -16.21 -28.00
C LEU A 98 -14.84 -16.08 -28.17
N VAL A 99 -15.52 -17.22 -28.32
CA VAL A 99 -16.98 -17.29 -28.47
C VAL A 99 -17.55 -18.13 -27.32
N ALA A 100 -18.36 -17.52 -26.47
CA ALA A 100 -19.13 -18.22 -25.44
C ALA A 100 -20.60 -18.28 -25.88
N SER A 101 -21.20 -19.47 -25.92
CA SER A 101 -22.61 -19.65 -26.31
C SER A 101 -23.50 -19.90 -25.09
N SER A 102 -24.78 -19.54 -25.17
CA SER A 102 -25.73 -19.68 -24.04
C SER A 102 -26.03 -21.14 -23.64
N SER A 103 -25.59 -22.13 -24.41
CA SER A 103 -25.86 -23.57 -24.18
C SER A 103 -24.71 -24.35 -23.53
N THR A 104 -23.56 -23.72 -23.26
CA THR A 104 -22.38 -24.44 -22.72
C THR A 104 -22.52 -24.72 -21.23
N LYS A 105 -22.85 -25.97 -20.88
CA LYS A 105 -22.85 -26.47 -19.51
C LYS A 105 -21.40 -26.63 -19.03
N THR A 106 -20.95 -25.82 -18.09
CA THR A 106 -19.64 -26.01 -17.43
C THR A 106 -19.74 -27.18 -16.47
N SER A 107 -19.34 -28.37 -16.93
CA SER A 107 -19.15 -29.54 -16.07
C SER A 107 -17.80 -29.41 -15.36
N GLY A 108 -17.80 -28.87 -14.15
CA GLY A 108 -16.65 -28.90 -13.25
C GLY A 108 -16.64 -30.18 -12.44
N SER A 109 -15.68 -31.07 -12.67
CA SER A 109 -15.17 -31.99 -11.64
C SER A 109 -13.85 -31.41 -11.13
N TRP A 110 -13.85 -31.02 -9.86
CA TRP A 110 -12.63 -30.81 -9.08
C TRP A 110 -12.25 -32.11 -8.39
#